data_AF-A0A972YLP9-F1
#
_entry.id   AF-A0A972YLP9-F1
#
_cell.length_a   1.000
_cell.length_b   1.000
_cell.length_c   1.000
_cell.angle_alpha   90.00
_cell.angle_beta   90.00
_cell.angle_gamma   90.00
#
_symmetry.space_group_name_H-M   'P 1'
#
loop_
_entity.id
_entity.type
_entity.pdbx_description
1 polymer ?
#
loop_
_entity_poly.entity_id
_entity_poly.type
_entity_poly.pdbx_seq_one_letter_code
_entity_poly.pdbx_strand_id
1 'polypeptide(L)'
;DIMQQIAYQKLLTKGQIAFGVLSSIGVFALMSLLLLPYTFSPDPFWAQVQASFAAVPIATTFWFAINMFLIVLADQKKQKASE
;
A
#
# COMPACT_ATOMS: atom_id res chain seq x y z
N ASP A 1 15.14 16.29 15.63
CA ASP A 1 15.19 15.40 14.45
C ASP A 1 14.77 13.95 14.67
N ILE A 2 15.42 13.12 15.50
CA ILE A 2 14.95 11.71 15.71
C ILE A 2 13.59 11.66 16.45
N MET A 3 13.40 12.53 17.44
CA MET A 3 12.15 12.63 18.21
C MET A 3 10.92 12.99 17.37
N GLN A 4 11.10 13.71 16.25
CA GLN A 4 10.00 14.09 15.37
C GLN A 4 9.54 12.89 14.52
N GLN A 5 10.48 12.08 14.03
CA GLN A 5 10.16 10.80 13.36
C GLN A 5 9.45 9.82 14.30
N ILE A 6 9.88 9.73 15.56
CA ILE A 6 9.23 8.87 16.58
C ILE A 6 7.80 9.35 16.86
N ALA A 7 7.56 10.66 16.89
CA ALA A 7 6.21 11.23 17.04
C ALA A 7 5.30 10.91 15.84
N TYR A 8 5.85 10.92 14.62
CA TYR A 8 5.14 10.55 13.39
C TYR A 8 4.74 9.07 13.37
N GLN A 9 5.63 8.18 13.79
CA GLN A 9 5.33 6.75 13.92
C GLN A 9 4.28 6.46 15.01
N LYS A 10 4.16 7.35 16.00
CA LYS A 10 3.13 7.32 17.04
C LYS A 10 1.80 7.96 16.60
N LEU A 11 1.76 8.66 15.46
CA LEU A 11 0.58 9.34 14.94
C LEU A 11 -0.31 8.42 14.10
N LEU A 12 0.28 7.40 13.49
CA LEU A 12 -0.46 6.44 12.67
C LEU A 12 -1.26 5.53 13.59
N THR A 13 -2.56 5.77 13.66
CA THR A 13 -3.47 4.99 14.51
C THR A 13 -3.51 3.55 14.01
N LYS A 14 -3.67 2.56 14.89
CA LYS A 14 -3.75 1.14 14.51
C LYS A 14 -4.74 0.87 13.36
N GLY A 15 -5.82 1.66 13.28
CA GLY A 15 -6.80 1.60 12.17
C GLY A 15 -6.26 2.06 10.81
N GLN A 16 -5.38 3.06 10.77
CA GLN A 16 -4.77 3.55 9.52
C GLN A 16 -3.76 2.55 8.96
N ILE A 17 -3.01 1.89 9.83
CA ILE A 17 -2.12 0.77 9.45
C ILE A 17 -2.97 -0.38 8.90
N ALA A 18 -4.01 -0.79 9.61
CA ALA A 18 -4.91 -1.85 9.15
C ALA A 18 -5.56 -1.51 7.79
N PHE A 19 -5.99 -0.25 7.59
CA PHE A 19 -6.54 0.23 6.32
C PHE A 19 -5.52 0.16 5.18
N GLY A 20 -4.27 0.55 5.43
CA GLY A 20 -3.20 0.37 4.45
C GLY A 20 -3.02 -1.11 4.07
N VAL A 21 -3.11 -2.04 5.04
CA VAL A 21 -2.76 -3.44 4.79
C VAL A 21 -3.88 -4.04 3.95
N LEU A 22 -5.11 -3.77 4.33
CA LEU A 22 -6.30 -4.21 3.61
C LEU A 22 -6.32 -3.67 2.17
N SER A 23 -6.00 -2.38 2.00
CA SER A 23 -5.96 -1.77 0.67
C SER A 23 -4.80 -2.29 -0.18
N SER A 24 -3.63 -2.56 0.40
CA SER A 24 -2.51 -3.20 -0.30
C SER A 24 -2.84 -4.62 -0.75
N ILE A 25 -3.53 -5.41 0.07
CA ILE A 25 -4.01 -6.75 -0.29
C ILE A 25 -5.03 -6.65 -1.43
N GLY A 26 -5.92 -5.66 -1.38
CA GLY A 26 -6.86 -5.36 -2.46
C GLY A 26 -6.16 -5.02 -3.79
N VAL A 27 -5.14 -4.18 -3.75
CA VAL A 27 -4.33 -3.83 -4.93
C VAL A 27 -3.57 -5.03 -5.47
N PHE A 28 -3.03 -5.89 -4.61
CA PHE A 28 -2.39 -7.14 -5.02
C PHE A 28 -3.35 -8.06 -5.78
N ALA A 29 -4.56 -8.28 -5.23
CA ALA A 29 -5.57 -9.12 -5.88
C ALA A 29 -6.03 -8.52 -7.22
N LEU A 30 -6.26 -7.20 -7.25
CA LEU A 30 -6.65 -6.48 -8.47
C LEU A 30 -5.58 -6.56 -9.55
N MET A 31 -4.32 -6.31 -9.20
CA MET A 31 -3.21 -6.36 -10.15
C MET A 31 -2.94 -7.79 -10.63
N SER A 32 -3.09 -8.80 -9.77
CA SER A 32 -2.95 -10.20 -10.18
C SER A 32 -3.99 -10.62 -11.22
N LEU A 33 -5.20 -10.05 -11.19
CA LEU A 33 -6.24 -10.28 -12.19
C LEU A 33 -6.01 -9.47 -13.48
N LEU A 34 -5.62 -8.20 -13.34
CA LEU A 34 -5.39 -7.30 -14.49
C LEU A 34 -4.15 -7.69 -15.31
N LEU A 35 -3.13 -8.26 -14.67
CA LEU A 35 -1.88 -8.65 -15.33
C LEU A 35 -1.98 -10.00 -16.04
N LEU A 36 -2.99 -10.82 -15.72
CA LEU A 36 -3.19 -12.15 -16.32
C LEU A 36 -3.18 -12.15 -17.86
N PRO A 37 -3.92 -11.27 -18.58
CA PRO A 37 -3.91 -11.24 -20.05
C PRO A 37 -2.59 -10.72 -20.67
N TYR A 38 -1.69 -10.13 -19.86
CA TYR A 38 -0.41 -9.59 -20.33
C TYR A 38 0.76 -10.54 -20.11
N THR A 39 0.52 -11.73 -19.57
CA THR A 39 1.57 -12.73 -19.34
C THR A 39 1.81 -13.57 -20.59
N PHE A 40 3.08 -13.87 -20.85
CA PHE A 40 3.55 -14.51 -22.09
C PHE A 40 3.35 -16.04 -22.13
N SER A 41 2.70 -16.63 -21.11
CA SER A 41 2.58 -18.09 -20.99
C SER A 41 1.20 -18.58 -21.47
N PRO A 42 1.13 -19.60 -22.35
CA PRO A 42 -0.11 -20.25 -22.73
C PRO A 42 -0.70 -21.15 -21.62
N ASP A 43 0.11 -21.50 -20.63
CA ASP A 43 -0.31 -22.31 -19.49
C ASP A 43 -0.88 -21.42 -18.36
N PRO A 44 -2.13 -21.64 -17.92
CA PRO A 44 -2.80 -20.78 -16.95
C PRO A 44 -2.09 -20.74 -15.58
N PHE A 45 -1.38 -21.82 -15.23
CA PHE A 45 -0.62 -21.89 -13.98
C PHE A 45 0.59 -20.94 -13.98
N TRP A 46 1.39 -20.97 -15.04
CA TRP A 46 2.60 -20.14 -15.15
C TRP A 46 2.27 -18.67 -15.38
N ALA A 47 1.19 -18.39 -16.13
CA ALA A 47 0.62 -17.06 -16.29
C ALA A 47 0.26 -16.43 -14.93
N GLN A 48 -0.44 -17.17 -14.07
CA GLN A 48 -0.84 -16.67 -12.75
C GLN A 48 0.37 -16.43 -11.83
N VAL A 49 1.38 -17.31 -11.85
CA VAL A 49 2.60 -17.13 -11.04
C VAL A 49 3.35 -15.87 -11.45
N GLN A 50 3.48 -15.62 -12.75
CA GLN A 50 4.17 -14.44 -13.28
C GLN A 50 3.39 -13.14 -12.98
N ALA A 51 2.07 -13.16 -13.16
CA ALA A 51 1.20 -12.04 -12.80
C ALA A 51 1.27 -11.72 -11.30
N SER A 52 1.28 -12.75 -10.45
CA SER A 52 1.41 -12.61 -8.99
C SER A 52 2.76 -12.01 -8.61
N PHE A 53 3.86 -12.48 -9.23
CA PHE A 53 5.20 -11.94 -8.98
C PHE A 53 5.32 -10.47 -9.37
N ALA A 54 4.68 -10.05 -10.47
CA ALA A 54 4.63 -8.65 -10.88
C ALA A 54 3.70 -7.80 -9.97
N ALA A 55 2.64 -8.40 -9.43
CA ALA A 55 1.74 -7.71 -8.51
C ALA A 55 2.36 -7.42 -7.13
N VAL A 56 3.32 -8.24 -6.65
CA VAL A 56 4.01 -8.03 -5.35
C VAL A 56 4.71 -6.67 -5.24
N PRO A 57 5.62 -6.27 -6.15
CA PRO A 57 6.29 -4.98 -6.07
C PRO A 57 5.30 -3.82 -6.25
N ILE A 58 4.28 -3.96 -7.11
CA ILE A 58 3.23 -2.94 -7.29
C ILE A 58 2.45 -2.72 -5.99
N ALA A 59 2.01 -3.80 -5.35
CA ALA A 59 1.31 -3.73 -4.08
C ALA A 59 2.20 -3.15 -2.97
N THR A 60 3.49 -3.49 -2.96
CA THR A 60 4.47 -2.95 -2.02
C THR A 60 4.67 -1.44 -2.20
N THR A 61 4.81 -0.97 -3.44
CA THR A 61 4.90 0.48 -3.73
C THR A 61 3.62 1.21 -3.31
N PHE A 62 2.46 0.63 -3.59
CA PHE A 62 1.17 1.18 -3.15
C PHE A 62 1.08 1.27 -1.62
N TRP A 63 1.51 0.22 -0.91
CA TRP A 63 1.59 0.20 0.55
C TRP A 63 2.48 1.33 1.08
N PHE A 64 3.65 1.56 0.52
CA PHE A 64 4.49 2.70 0.95
C PHE A 64 3.82 4.04 0.66
N ALA A 65 3.21 4.21 -0.51
CA ALA A 65 2.52 5.43 -0.90
C ALA A 65 1.34 5.76 0.03
N ILE A 66 0.51 4.76 0.35
CA ILE A 66 -0.67 4.97 1.19
C ILE A 66 -0.28 5.28 2.65
N ASN A 67 0.77 4.65 3.17
CA ASN A 67 1.28 4.95 4.50
C ASN A 67 1.81 6.40 4.59
N MET A 68 2.58 6.85 3.59
CA MET A 68 3.07 8.23 3.53
C MET A 68 1.93 9.25 3.38
N PHE A 69 0.92 8.93 2.57
CA PHE A 69 -0.26 9.78 2.41
C PHE A 69 -1.05 9.93 3.71
N LEU A 70 -1.31 8.81 4.42
CA LEU A 70 -2.02 8.81 5.71
C LEU A 70 -1.25 9.59 6.79
N ILE A 71 0.08 9.50 6.78
CA ILE A 71 0.95 10.28 7.65
C ILE A 71 0.74 11.79 7.41
N VAL A 72 0.79 12.24 6.15
CA VAL A 72 0.59 13.66 5.80
C VAL A 72 -0.82 14.13 6.17
N LEU A 73 -1.84 13.32 5.92
CA LEU A 73 -3.23 13.64 6.30
C LEU A 73 -3.40 13.78 7.81
N ALA A 74 -2.77 12.91 8.60
CA ALA A 74 -2.81 12.99 10.06
C ALA A 74 -2.14 14.28 10.57
N ASP A 75 -1.04 14.69 9.95
CA ASP A 75 -0.35 15.94 10.28
C ASP A 75 -1.20 17.16 9.93
N GLN A 76 -1.76 17.23 8.71
CA GLN A 76 -2.66 18.32 8.29
C GLN A 76 -3.89 18.44 9.20
N LYS A 77 -4.48 17.31 9.60
CA LYS A 77 -5.65 17.30 10.51
C LYS A 77 -5.29 17.86 11.88
N LYS A 78 -4.10 17.54 12.40
CA LYS A 78 -3.63 18.05 13.69
C LYS A 78 -3.37 19.56 13.64
N GLN A 79 -2.78 20.05 12.55
CA GLN A 79 -2.54 21.47 12.34
C GLN A 79 -3.86 22.26 12.29
N LYS A 80 -4.86 21.77 11.52
CA LYS A 80 -6.19 22.41 11.44
C LYS A 80 -6.99 22.40 12.74
N ALA A 81 -6.75 21.44 13.62
CA ALA A 81 -7.44 21.38 14.92
C ALA A 81 -6.79 22.28 15.99
N SER A 82 -5.60 22.83 15.69
CA SER A 82 -4.85 23.73 16.57
C SER A 82 -5.02 25.20 16.19
N GLU A 83 -5.74 25.48 15.09
CA GLU A 83 -6.28 26.79 14.69
C GLU A 83 -7.69 26.96 15.28
#